data_AF-A0A1H0B5R5-F1
#
_entry.id   AF-A0A1H0B5R5-F1
#
_cell.length_a   1.000
_cell.length_b   1.000
_cell.length_c   1.000
_cell.angle_alpha   90.00
_cell.angle_beta   90.00
_cell.angle_gamma   90.00
#
_symmetry.space_group_name_H-M   'P 1'
#
loop_
_entity.id
_entity.type
_entity.pdbx_description
1 polymer ?
#
loop_
_entity_poly.entity_id
_entity_poly.type
_entity_poly.pdbx_seq_one_letter_code
_entity_poly.pdbx_strand_id
1 'polypeptide(L)'
;MSKQGPPSERGQEMDRQQQYGARPIELDRGDEGQHQLRWVVVEHPDQSFLLHEDDYILDSHFNPEFDIWEVLIRLEPGIEEEETD
;
A
#
# COMPACT_ATOMS: atom_id res chain seq x y z
N MET A 1 20.35 -32.09 37.43
CA MET A 1 20.18 -32.25 35.97
C MET A 1 18.95 -31.47 35.56
N SER A 2 19.11 -30.24 35.06
CA SER A 2 17.98 -29.42 34.61
C SER A 2 18.17 -29.13 33.13
N LYS A 3 17.28 -29.68 32.28
CA LYS A 3 17.27 -29.43 30.85
C LYS A 3 16.62 -28.07 30.61
N GLN A 4 17.40 -27.07 30.23
CA GLN A 4 16.88 -25.82 29.67
C GLN A 4 16.34 -26.14 28.26
N GLY A 5 15.04 -25.92 28.04
CA GLY A 5 14.45 -25.89 26.70
C GLY A 5 14.93 -24.65 25.95
N PRO A 6 14.87 -24.64 24.60
CA PRO A 6 15.33 -23.51 23.81
C PRO A 6 14.48 -22.26 24.11
N PRO A 7 15.07 -21.05 24.05
CA PRO A 7 14.34 -19.81 24.28
C PRO A 7 13.30 -19.60 23.18
N SER A 8 12.08 -19.27 23.60
CA SER A 8 10.93 -19.04 22.74
C SER A 8 11.23 -18.01 21.64
N GLU A 9 11.17 -18.43 20.38
CA GLU A 9 11.23 -17.58 19.17
C GLU A 9 9.95 -16.72 18.97
N ARG A 10 8.93 -16.92 19.81
CA ARG A 10 7.59 -16.33 19.70
C ARG A 10 7.54 -14.81 19.90
N GLY A 11 8.62 -14.19 20.38
CA GLY A 11 8.69 -12.74 20.62
C GLY A 11 9.15 -11.90 19.43
N GLN A 12 9.70 -12.52 18.38
CA GLN A 12 10.31 -11.78 17.25
C GLN A 12 9.41 -11.68 16.01
N GLU A 13 8.36 -12.52 15.93
CA GLU A 13 7.44 -12.53 14.79
C GLU A 13 6.35 -11.44 14.91
N MET A 14 5.92 -11.11 16.14
CA MET A 14 4.91 -10.07 16.41
C MET A 14 5.42 -8.65 16.17
N ASP A 15 6.74 -8.42 16.24
CA ASP A 15 7.33 -7.09 16.03
C ASP A 15 7.46 -6.78 14.52
N ARG A 16 7.77 -7.80 13.70
CA ARG A 16 7.83 -7.65 12.23
C ARG A 16 6.47 -7.39 11.60
N GLN A 17 5.40 -8.06 12.04
CA GLN A 17 4.07 -7.84 11.47
C GLN A 17 3.51 -6.45 11.78
N GLN A 18 3.91 -5.83 12.91
CA GLN A 18 3.45 -4.49 13.27
C GLN A 18 4.21 -3.35 12.56
N GLN A 19 5.37 -3.63 11.96
CA GLN A 19 6.16 -2.60 11.27
C GLN A 19 5.69 -2.31 9.84
N TYR A 20 4.96 -3.23 9.21
CA TYR A 20 4.39 -3.03 7.86
C TYR A 20 3.02 -2.35 7.86
N GLY A 21 2.35 -2.23 9.02
CA GLY A 21 1.03 -1.59 9.15
C GLY A 21 1.06 -0.07 9.35
N ALA A 22 2.21 0.60 9.22
CA ALA A 22 2.39 1.93 9.80
C ALA A 22 2.21 3.12 8.82
N ARG A 23 2.27 2.91 7.50
CA ARG A 23 2.11 4.02 6.54
C ARG A 23 1.38 3.56 5.29
N PRO A 24 0.32 4.27 4.86
CA PRO A 24 -0.31 3.97 3.58
C PRO A 24 0.69 4.23 2.44
N ILE A 25 0.57 3.46 1.36
CA ILE A 25 1.32 3.72 0.13
C ILE A 25 0.88 5.09 -0.41
N GLU A 26 1.84 6.00 -0.54
CA GLU A 26 1.62 7.29 -1.17
C GLU A 26 1.69 7.13 -2.69
N LEU A 27 0.66 7.62 -3.38
CA LEU A 27 0.60 7.59 -4.83
C LEU A 27 1.02 8.96 -5.36
N ASP A 28 2.22 9.00 -5.93
CA ASP A 28 2.73 10.20 -6.58
C ASP A 28 1.84 10.54 -7.79
N ARG A 29 1.35 11.78 -7.80
CA ARG A 29 0.55 12.33 -8.88
C ARG A 29 1.50 13.14 -9.74
N GLY A 30 1.77 12.68 -10.96
CA GLY A 30 2.51 13.45 -11.95
C GLY A 30 1.78 14.72 -12.42
N ASP A 31 2.39 15.37 -13.42
CA ASP A 31 2.10 16.74 -13.84
C ASP A 31 0.63 17.04 -14.18
N GLU A 32 0.26 18.31 -14.02
CA GLU A 32 -1.08 18.83 -14.28
C GLU A 32 -1.62 18.49 -15.67
N GLY A 33 -2.94 18.25 -15.70
CA GLY A 33 -3.71 18.08 -16.94
C GLY A 33 -3.64 16.69 -17.57
N GLN A 34 -2.95 15.71 -16.97
CA GLN A 34 -2.90 14.34 -17.49
C GLN A 34 -3.28 13.30 -16.44
N HIS A 35 -4.22 12.42 -16.82
CA HIS A 35 -4.51 11.21 -16.04
C HIS A 35 -3.32 10.25 -16.08
N GLN A 36 -3.05 9.59 -14.95
CA GLN A 36 -2.00 8.59 -14.85
C GLN A 36 -2.55 7.22 -14.51
N LEU A 37 -2.01 6.20 -15.17
CA LEU A 37 -2.29 4.81 -14.84
C LEU A 37 -1.14 4.25 -14.02
N ARG A 38 -1.46 3.69 -12.86
CA ARG A 38 -0.47 3.13 -11.94
C ARG A 38 -0.87 1.74 -11.47
N TRP A 39 0.07 0.81 -11.56
CA TRP A 39 -0.02 -0.47 -10.87
C TRP A 39 0.55 -0.32 -9.45
N VAL A 40 -0.24 -0.70 -8.46
CA VAL A 40 0.14 -0.73 -7.05
C VAL A 40 0.15 -2.18 -6.58
N VAL A 41 1.24 -2.56 -5.94
CA VAL A 41 1.39 -3.89 -5.32
C VAL A 41 1.03 -3.77 -3.84
N VAL A 42 0.10 -4.59 -3.42
CA VAL A 42 -0.36 -4.71 -2.03
C VAL A 42 0.05 -6.10 -1.55
N GLU A 43 1.08 -6.14 -0.71
CA GLU A 43 1.68 -7.40 -0.24
C GLU A 43 0.95 -7.97 0.98
N HIS A 44 0.21 -7.12 1.70
CA HIS A 44 -0.50 -7.50 2.92
C HIS A 44 -1.91 -6.91 2.92
N PRO A 45 -2.91 -7.64 3.45
CA PRO A 45 -4.29 -7.14 3.52
C PRO A 45 -4.44 -5.88 4.38
N ASP A 46 -3.54 -5.65 5.34
CA ASP A 46 -3.53 -4.48 6.21
C ASP A 46 -2.80 -3.27 5.59
N GLN A 47 -2.16 -3.45 4.43
CA GLN A 47 -1.49 -2.38 3.70
C GLN A 47 -2.53 -1.57 2.93
N SER A 48 -2.67 -0.31 3.29
CA SER A 48 -3.57 0.65 2.63
C SER A 48 -2.81 1.57 1.69
N PHE A 49 -3.52 2.24 0.80
CA PHE A 49 -2.99 3.31 -0.05
C PHE A 49 -4.03 4.43 -0.13
N LEU A 50 -3.55 5.67 -0.26
CA LEU A 50 -4.43 6.85 -0.27
C LEU A 50 -4.86 7.19 -1.69
N LEU A 51 -6.17 7.36 -1.87
CA LEU A 51 -6.81 7.83 -3.08
C LEU A 51 -7.47 9.19 -2.82
N HIS A 52 -7.54 10.04 -3.84
CA HIS A 52 -8.47 11.17 -3.86
C HIS A 52 -9.90 10.72 -4.07
N GLU A 53 -10.83 11.65 -3.87
CA GLU A 53 -12.24 11.49 -4.25
C GLU A 53 -12.40 11.17 -5.75
N ASP A 54 -11.56 11.77 -6.59
CA ASP A 54 -11.66 11.63 -8.05
C ASP A 54 -10.81 10.49 -8.63
N ASP A 55 -10.00 9.80 -7.82
CA ASP A 55 -9.19 8.69 -8.31
C ASP A 55 -10.07 7.43 -8.50
N TYR A 56 -9.72 6.58 -9.46
CA TYR A 56 -10.49 5.38 -9.77
C TYR A 56 -9.66 4.11 -9.72
N ILE A 57 -10.15 3.07 -9.06
CA ILE A 57 -9.66 1.71 -9.23
C ILE A 57 -10.28 1.15 -10.52
N LEU A 58 -9.43 0.78 -11.47
CA LEU A 58 -9.86 0.24 -12.76
C LEU A 58 -9.89 -1.28 -12.76
N ASP A 59 -8.91 -1.91 -12.12
CA ASP A 59 -8.78 -3.36 -12.05
C ASP A 59 -8.03 -3.78 -10.78
N SER A 60 -8.27 -5.00 -10.34
CA SER A 60 -7.55 -5.62 -9.22
C SER A 60 -7.42 -7.11 -9.45
N HIS A 61 -6.20 -7.62 -9.38
CA HIS A 61 -5.90 -9.02 -9.58
C HIS A 61 -5.11 -9.57 -8.38
N PHE A 62 -5.55 -10.71 -7.85
CA PHE A 62 -4.76 -11.45 -6.87
C PHE A 62 -3.82 -12.40 -7.60
N ASN A 63 -2.51 -12.23 -7.37
CA ASN A 63 -1.47 -13.07 -7.93
C ASN A 63 -1.06 -14.14 -6.90
N PRO A 64 -1.52 -15.41 -7.05
CA PRO A 64 -1.28 -16.45 -6.07
C PRO A 64 0.17 -16.97 -6.05
N GLU A 65 0.97 -16.69 -7.07
CA GLU A 65 2.37 -17.09 -7.11
C GLU A 65 3.20 -16.31 -6.07
N PHE A 66 2.82 -15.05 -5.83
CA PHE A 66 3.52 -14.13 -4.94
C PHE A 66 2.72 -13.75 -3.69
N ASP A 67 1.47 -14.19 -3.57
CA ASP A 67 0.54 -13.84 -2.48
C ASP A 67 0.33 -12.31 -2.35
N ILE A 68 0.21 -11.63 -3.50
CA ILE A 68 0.04 -10.17 -3.60
C ILE A 68 -1.22 -9.80 -4.37
N TRP A 69 -1.71 -8.59 -4.13
CA TRP A 69 -2.68 -7.93 -5.00
C TRP A 69 -1.98 -6.91 -5.90
N GLU A 70 -2.28 -6.99 -7.20
CA GLU A 70 -1.90 -5.99 -8.19
C GLU A 70 -3.14 -5.16 -8.52
N VAL A 71 -3.11 -3.86 -8.18
CA VAL A 71 -4.24 -2.95 -8.34
C VAL A 71 -3.90 -1.90 -9.39
N LEU A 72 -4.72 -1.79 -10.43
CA LEU A 72 -4.61 -0.74 -11.45
C LEU A 72 -5.47 0.45 -11.04
N ILE A 73 -4.84 1.60 -10.91
CA ILE A 73 -5.48 2.85 -10.48
C ILE A 73 -5.29 3.90 -11.58
N ARG A 74 -6.36 4.64 -11.87
CA ARG A 74 -6.32 5.90 -12.61
C ARG A 74 -6.28 7.04 -11.61
N LEU A 75 -5.15 7.74 -11.58
CA LEU A 75 -4.96 8.96 -10.82
C LEU A 75 -5.40 10.14 -11.67
N GLU A 76 -6.25 10.99 -11.11
CA GLU A 76 -6.61 12.25 -11.74
C GLU A 76 -5.48 13.28 -11.55
N PRO A 77 -5.30 14.20 -12.52
CA PRO A 77 -4.35 15.28 -12.35
C PRO A 77 -4.68 16.08 -11.08
N GLY A 78 -3.64 16.51 -10.36
CA GLY A 78 -3.82 17.48 -9.29
C GLY A 78 -4.48 18.74 -9.86
N ILE A 79 -5.57 19.20 -9.25
CA ILE A 79 -6.12 20.52 -9.55
C ILE A 79 -5.26 21.50 -8.76
N GLU A 80 -4.46 22.34 -9.42
CA GLU A 80 -3.93 23.52 -8.74
C GLU A 80 -5.14 24.32 -8.25
N GLU A 81 -5.33 24.40 -6.93
CA GLU A 81 -6.34 25.29 -6.36
C GLU A 81 -5.96 26.71 -6.78
N GLU A 82 -6.68 27.27 -7.76
CA GLU A 82 -6.54 28.68 -8.11
C GLU A 82 -6.81 29.51 -6.84
N GLU A 83 -5.75 30.07 -6.25
CA GLU A 83 -5.83 31.07 -5.18
C GLU A 83 -6.74 32.21 -5.69
N THR A 84 -8.00 32.20 -5.25
CA THR A 84 -8.99 33.22 -5.60
C THR A 84 -8.81 34.39 -4.64
N ASP A 85 -8.17 35.48 -5.11
CA ASP A 85 -8.13 36.80 -4.45
C ASP A 85 -9.39 37.63 -4.77
#